data_AF-A0A3Q1H753-F1
#
_entry.id   AF-A0A3Q1H753-F1
#
_cell.length_a   1.000
_cell.length_b   1.000
_cell.length_c   1.000
_cell.angle_alpha   90.00
_cell.angle_beta   90.00
_cell.angle_gamma   90.00
#
_symmetry.space_group_name_H-M   'P 1'
#
loop_
_entity.id
_entity.type
_entity.pdbx_description
1 polymer ?
#
loop_
_entity_poly.entity_id
_entity_poly.type
_entity_poly.pdbx_seq_one_letter_code
_entity_poly.pdbx_strand_id
1 'polypeptide(L)'
;MFSWLGTDDRRKKEPEVFQTVSEGLKKLYKTKLLPLEESYKFHEFHSPALEDADFDNKPMVLLVGQYSTGKTSFIRYLLEQDFPGMRIGPEPTTDSFIAVMHGNTEGVIPGNALVVDPKKPFRKLNAFGNAFLNRFVCAQLPNPVLESISVIDTPGILSGEKQRISRGYDFAAVLEWFAERVDRIILLFDAHKLDISDEFSEVIKALKNHEDKIRVVLNKADQIETQQLMRVYGALMWSLGKIVNTPEVIRVYIGSFWSHPLLIPDNRKLFEAEEQDLFKDIQSLPRNAALRKLNDLIKRARLAKVHAYIISSLKKEMPSVFGKENKKKELIGSLGDIYKRIEREHQISPGDFPNLKKMQDQLQAQDLTKFQPLKPKLLEAVDDMLANDIASLMVLVRQEETQRPNPVVKGGAFDGTLDGPFGHGYGEGAGEGIDEAEWVVARDKPAYDEIFYTLSPVNGKVTGANAKKEMVKSKLPNTVLGKIWKLADIDKDGMLDDEEFALANHLIKVKLEGHELPSELPAHLVPPSKRKISEDATL
;
A
#
# COMPACT_ATOMS: atom_id res chain seq x y z
N MET A 1 -25.89 32.84 58.80
CA MET A 1 -25.97 33.86 57.74
C MET A 1 -25.65 33.15 56.43
N PHE A 2 -26.66 32.87 55.62
CA PHE A 2 -26.52 32.19 54.33
C PHE A 2 -25.75 33.10 53.35
N SER A 3 -24.83 32.52 52.58
CA SER A 3 -24.40 33.08 51.31
C SER A 3 -24.38 31.96 50.28
N TRP A 4 -25.28 32.11 49.32
CA TRP A 4 -25.51 31.27 48.16
C TRP A 4 -24.84 31.99 46.99
N LEU A 5 -23.85 31.38 46.35
CA LEU A 5 -23.34 31.82 45.05
C LEU A 5 -22.88 30.58 44.29
N GLY A 6 -23.83 30.03 43.53
CA GLY A 6 -23.54 29.03 42.52
C GLY A 6 -22.64 29.64 41.46
N THR A 7 -21.44 29.07 41.31
CA THR A 7 -20.62 29.26 40.12
C THR A 7 -21.13 28.28 39.07
N ASP A 8 -21.82 28.86 38.10
CA ASP A 8 -22.29 28.26 36.86
C ASP A 8 -21.16 27.48 36.17
N ASP A 9 -21.29 26.15 36.11
CA ASP A 9 -20.27 25.21 35.61
C ASP A 9 -20.26 25.14 34.08
N ARG A 10 -20.25 26.32 33.43
CA ARG A 10 -20.10 26.49 31.99
C ARG A 10 -18.72 27.04 31.66
N ARG A 11 -17.66 26.33 32.08
CA ARG A 11 -16.38 26.44 31.37
C ARG A 11 -16.57 25.79 30.00
N LYS A 12 -16.80 26.61 28.97
CA LYS A 12 -16.45 26.24 27.60
C LYS A 12 -15.03 25.69 27.66
N LYS A 13 -14.86 24.37 27.47
CA LYS A 13 -13.54 23.77 27.32
C LYS A 13 -12.91 24.48 26.13
N GLU A 14 -11.87 25.28 26.37
CA GLU A 14 -11.01 25.74 25.30
C GLU A 14 -10.52 24.51 24.54
N PRO A 15 -10.46 24.54 23.19
CA PRO A 15 -9.95 23.41 22.42
C PRO A 15 -8.53 23.12 22.91
N GLU A 16 -8.32 21.92 23.47
CA GLU A 16 -7.00 21.50 23.92
C GLU A 16 -6.05 21.51 22.72
N VAL A 17 -4.98 22.29 22.81
CA VAL A 17 -3.98 22.41 21.74
C VAL A 17 -3.02 21.22 21.83
N PHE A 18 -3.08 20.31 20.86
CA PHE A 18 -2.15 19.18 20.75
C PHE A 18 -0.90 19.58 19.97
N GLN A 19 0.29 19.06 20.33
CA GLN A 19 1.52 19.32 19.56
C GLN A 19 1.60 18.46 18.29
N THR A 20 1.04 17.24 18.33
CA THR A 20 0.97 16.33 17.17
C THR A 20 -0.33 15.53 17.13
N VAL A 21 -0.72 15.01 15.96
CA VAL A 21 -1.90 14.13 15.84
C VAL A 21 -1.72 12.84 16.66
N SER A 22 -0.52 12.24 16.66
CA SER A 22 -0.25 11.01 17.43
C SER A 22 -0.53 11.19 18.92
N GLU A 23 -0.05 12.30 19.50
CA GLU A 23 -0.28 12.63 20.91
C GLU A 23 -1.77 12.83 21.22
N GLY A 24 -2.49 13.52 20.32
CA GLY A 24 -3.93 13.69 20.43
C GLY A 24 -4.69 12.36 20.43
N LEU A 25 -4.40 11.49 19.47
CA LEU A 25 -4.99 10.15 19.37
C LEU A 25 -4.73 9.31 20.63
N LYS A 26 -3.48 9.30 21.10
CA LYS A 26 -3.05 8.59 22.31
C LYS A 26 -3.79 9.08 23.55
N LYS A 27 -3.93 10.39 23.71
CA LYS A 27 -4.67 10.97 24.84
C LYS A 27 -6.15 10.61 24.78
N LEU A 28 -6.80 10.75 23.63
CA LEU A 28 -8.20 10.37 23.46
C LEU A 28 -8.43 8.89 23.75
N TYR A 29 -7.56 8.01 23.24
CA TYR A 29 -7.61 6.59 23.56
C TYR A 29 -7.57 6.34 25.07
N LYS A 30 -6.53 6.83 25.76
CA LYS A 30 -6.34 6.56 27.19
C LYS A 30 -7.43 7.16 28.09
N THR A 31 -7.97 8.31 27.71
CA THR A 31 -8.90 9.06 28.58
C THR A 31 -10.37 8.79 28.30
N LYS A 32 -10.74 8.47 27.06
CA LYS A 32 -12.13 8.29 26.64
C LYS A 32 -12.46 6.83 26.30
N LEU A 33 -11.59 6.14 25.55
CA LEU A 33 -11.90 4.80 25.03
C LEU A 33 -11.44 3.65 25.95
N LEU A 34 -10.20 3.69 26.45
CA LEU A 34 -9.63 2.64 27.30
C LEU A 34 -10.49 2.34 28.55
N PRO A 35 -11.04 3.33 29.27
CA PRO A 35 -11.92 3.06 30.42
C PRO A 35 -13.19 2.27 30.04
N LEU A 36 -13.72 2.48 28.83
CA LEU A 36 -14.83 1.70 28.29
C LEU A 36 -14.37 0.27 27.99
N GLU A 37 -13.24 0.11 27.30
CA GLU A 37 -12.66 -1.19 26.95
C GLU A 37 -12.41 -2.07 28.19
N GLU A 38 -11.78 -1.50 29.22
CA GLU A 38 -11.51 -2.19 30.48
C GLU A 38 -12.80 -2.56 31.23
N SER A 39 -13.75 -1.63 31.34
CA SER A 39 -14.98 -1.85 32.11
C SER A 39 -15.86 -2.97 31.54
N TYR A 40 -15.78 -3.25 30.24
CA TYR A 40 -16.57 -4.29 29.58
C TYR A 40 -15.71 -5.44 29.04
N LYS A 41 -14.49 -5.61 29.56
CA LYS A 41 -13.58 -6.72 29.23
C LYS A 41 -13.32 -6.86 27.72
N PHE A 42 -13.29 -5.75 26.99
CA PHE A 42 -13.14 -5.74 25.53
C PHE A 42 -11.95 -6.58 25.05
N HIS A 43 -10.84 -6.53 25.77
CA HIS A 43 -9.59 -7.23 25.46
C HIS A 43 -9.66 -8.75 25.55
N GLU A 44 -10.67 -9.29 26.24
CA GLU A 44 -10.88 -10.75 26.34
C GLU A 44 -11.65 -11.30 25.13
N PHE A 45 -12.26 -10.44 24.31
CA PHE A 45 -13.10 -10.81 23.17
C PHE A 45 -12.50 -10.38 21.82
N HIS A 46 -12.02 -9.14 21.74
CA HIS A 46 -11.67 -8.53 20.45
C HIS A 46 -10.16 -8.39 20.33
N SER A 47 -9.60 -7.28 20.83
CA SER A 47 -8.19 -6.97 20.67
C SER A 47 -7.60 -6.35 21.95
N PRO A 48 -6.30 -6.58 22.20
CA PRO A 48 -5.64 -6.11 23.42
C PRO A 48 -5.60 -4.58 23.48
N ALA A 49 -5.33 -4.03 24.68
CA ALA A 49 -5.16 -2.60 24.88
C ALA A 49 -4.02 -2.07 24.01
N LEU A 50 -4.23 -0.89 23.41
CA LEU A 50 -3.20 -0.20 22.62
C LEU A 50 -2.13 0.37 23.55
N GLU A 51 -0.88 0.21 23.14
CA GLU A 51 0.29 0.76 23.83
C GLU A 51 0.80 2.00 23.09
N ASP A 52 1.67 2.76 23.74
CA ASP A 52 2.25 3.98 23.18
C ASP A 52 2.92 3.72 21.82
N ALA A 53 3.59 2.57 21.68
CA ALA A 53 4.19 2.14 20.44
C ALA A 53 3.17 2.13 19.29
N ASP A 54 1.93 1.63 19.48
CA ASP A 54 0.92 1.55 18.41
C ASP A 54 0.63 2.93 17.77
N PHE A 55 0.73 4.01 18.54
CA PHE A 55 0.56 5.38 18.06
C PHE A 55 1.84 5.97 17.44
N ASP A 56 3.00 5.59 17.94
CA ASP A 56 4.29 6.18 17.54
C ASP A 56 4.99 5.42 16.39
N ASN A 57 4.52 4.22 16.05
CA ASN A 57 5.12 3.40 15.01
C ASN A 57 4.99 3.99 13.60
N LYS A 58 6.00 3.71 12.79
CA LYS A 58 5.98 3.95 11.34
C LYS A 58 4.92 3.09 10.66
N PRO A 59 4.41 3.51 9.49
CA PRO A 59 3.49 2.69 8.72
C PRO A 59 4.06 1.32 8.41
N MET A 60 3.23 0.28 8.48
CA MET A 60 3.64 -1.09 8.19
C MET A 60 2.95 -1.63 6.94
N VAL A 61 3.72 -2.33 6.10
CA VAL A 61 3.22 -3.07 4.93
C VAL A 61 3.34 -4.57 5.19
N LEU A 62 2.23 -5.29 5.17
CA LEU A 62 2.18 -6.74 5.36
C LEU A 62 2.15 -7.47 4.02
N LEU A 63 3.10 -8.38 3.75
CA LEU A 63 3.10 -9.20 2.55
C LEU A 63 2.54 -10.59 2.83
N VAL A 64 1.44 -10.96 2.19
CA VAL A 64 0.79 -12.28 2.34
C VAL A 64 0.72 -12.96 0.99
N GLY A 65 0.96 -14.27 0.96
CA GLY A 65 0.85 -15.03 -0.28
C GLY A 65 1.37 -16.45 -0.13
N GLN A 66 0.99 -17.30 -1.09
CA GLN A 66 1.44 -18.69 -1.14
C GLN A 66 2.96 -18.84 -1.28
N TYR A 67 3.41 -20.08 -1.18
CA TYR A 67 4.80 -20.41 -1.39
C TYR A 67 5.31 -19.96 -2.77
N SER A 68 6.56 -19.47 -2.84
CA SER A 68 7.22 -19.08 -4.09
C SER A 68 6.56 -17.93 -4.90
N THR A 69 5.59 -17.18 -4.35
CA THR A 69 4.96 -16.03 -5.04
C THR A 69 5.86 -14.78 -5.14
N GLY A 70 7.03 -14.80 -4.48
CA GLY A 70 8.03 -13.73 -4.58
C GLY A 70 7.99 -12.66 -3.48
N LYS A 71 7.38 -12.93 -2.31
CA LYS A 71 7.31 -11.97 -1.18
C LYS A 71 8.69 -11.42 -0.77
N THR A 72 9.62 -12.30 -0.42
CA THR A 72 10.98 -11.92 -0.01
C THR A 72 11.73 -11.18 -1.13
N SER A 73 11.55 -11.61 -2.39
CA SER A 73 12.13 -10.93 -3.56
C SER A 73 11.52 -9.54 -3.78
N PHE A 74 10.22 -9.38 -3.52
CA PHE A 74 9.52 -8.10 -3.60
C PHE A 74 10.05 -7.12 -2.56
N ILE A 75 10.32 -7.56 -1.32
CA ILE A 75 10.97 -6.71 -0.31
C ILE A 75 12.36 -6.29 -0.77
N ARG A 76 13.18 -7.25 -1.20
CA ARG A 76 14.52 -6.98 -1.74
C ARG A 76 14.46 -5.96 -2.89
N TYR A 77 13.47 -6.10 -3.76
CA TYR A 77 13.25 -5.20 -4.89
C TYR A 77 12.92 -3.79 -4.40
N LEU A 78 11.95 -3.63 -3.49
CA LEU A 78 11.61 -2.33 -2.91
C LEU A 78 12.80 -1.64 -2.22
N LEU A 79 13.61 -2.41 -1.50
CA LEU A 79 14.77 -1.88 -0.76
C LEU A 79 16.00 -1.65 -1.65
N GLU A 80 16.04 -2.24 -2.85
CA GLU A 80 17.23 -2.42 -3.69
C GLU A 80 18.45 -2.96 -2.92
N GLN A 81 18.17 -3.73 -1.86
CA GLN A 81 19.17 -4.20 -0.92
C GLN A 81 18.72 -5.53 -0.31
N ASP A 82 19.69 -6.40 -0.04
CA ASP A 82 19.49 -7.59 0.75
C ASP A 82 19.27 -7.21 2.23
N PHE A 83 18.47 -7.98 2.96
CA PHE A 83 18.21 -7.74 4.39
C PHE A 83 18.56 -8.96 5.25
N PRO A 84 19.00 -8.75 6.51
CA PRO A 84 19.41 -9.84 7.39
C PRO A 84 18.31 -10.90 7.58
N GLY A 85 18.69 -12.17 7.49
CA GLY A 85 17.74 -13.29 7.66
C GLY A 85 16.88 -13.61 6.44
N MET A 86 17.02 -12.88 5.33
CA MET A 86 16.32 -13.23 4.09
C MET A 86 16.81 -14.56 3.52
N ARG A 87 15.89 -15.33 2.92
CA ARG A 87 16.22 -16.55 2.16
C ARG A 87 15.35 -16.65 0.91
N ILE A 88 15.98 -16.51 -0.26
CA ILE A 88 15.32 -16.67 -1.56
C ILE A 88 15.72 -18.03 -2.13
N GLY A 89 14.75 -18.90 -2.41
CA GLY A 89 14.99 -20.19 -3.03
C GLY A 89 13.72 -20.90 -3.48
N PRO A 90 13.84 -21.92 -4.36
CA PRO A 90 12.70 -22.64 -4.93
C PRO A 90 12.03 -23.62 -3.95
N GLU A 91 12.69 -24.00 -2.85
CA GLU A 91 12.19 -24.89 -1.78
C GLU A 91 11.77 -24.07 -0.56
N PRO A 92 10.76 -24.46 0.26
CA PRO A 92 10.29 -23.76 1.46
C PRO A 92 11.35 -22.99 2.27
N THR A 93 11.68 -21.74 1.88
CA THR A 93 12.83 -21.02 2.44
C THR A 93 12.49 -20.15 3.65
N THR A 94 11.32 -19.50 3.63
CA THR A 94 10.85 -18.61 4.69
C THR A 94 9.76 -19.31 5.52
N ASP A 95 10.14 -19.81 6.68
CA ASP A 95 9.26 -20.48 7.65
C ASP A 95 8.83 -19.59 8.82
N SER A 96 9.31 -18.34 8.81
CA SER A 96 9.23 -17.38 9.92
C SER A 96 8.68 -16.04 9.45
N PHE A 97 7.98 -15.34 10.34
CA PHE A 97 7.63 -13.94 10.15
C PHE A 97 8.87 -13.06 10.33
N ILE A 98 9.10 -12.12 9.41
CA ILE A 98 10.24 -11.22 9.46
C ILE A 98 9.74 -9.78 9.45
N ALA A 99 9.91 -9.07 10.56
CA ALA A 99 9.70 -7.63 10.63
C ALA A 99 10.96 -6.90 10.15
N VAL A 100 10.97 -6.47 8.90
CA VAL A 100 12.05 -5.69 8.30
C VAL A 100 11.86 -4.22 8.66
N MET A 101 12.75 -3.70 9.50
CA MET A 101 12.65 -2.37 10.09
C MET A 101 13.98 -1.63 9.99
N HIS A 102 13.93 -0.30 10.09
CA HIS A 102 15.15 0.48 10.17
C HIS A 102 15.93 0.17 11.46
N GLY A 103 17.26 0.17 11.32
CA GLY A 103 18.21 0.21 12.42
C GLY A 103 19.52 0.82 11.95
N ASN A 104 20.28 1.41 12.89
CA ASN A 104 21.55 2.04 12.55
C ASN A 104 22.63 1.02 12.13
N THR A 105 22.43 -0.25 12.47
CA THR A 105 23.34 -1.36 12.19
C THR A 105 22.55 -2.54 11.67
N GLU A 106 23.16 -3.30 10.77
CA GLU A 106 22.59 -4.56 10.31
C GLU A 106 22.54 -5.60 11.42
N GLY A 107 21.41 -6.28 11.58
CA GLY A 107 21.27 -7.31 12.59
C GLY A 107 19.90 -7.99 12.59
N VAL A 108 19.78 -9.07 13.37
CA VAL A 108 18.53 -9.80 13.58
C VAL A 108 18.25 -9.87 15.08
N ILE A 109 17.03 -9.49 15.47
CA ILE A 109 16.52 -9.62 16.83
C ILE A 109 15.52 -10.79 16.86
N PRO A 110 15.76 -11.84 17.66
CA PRO A 110 14.81 -12.94 17.85
C PRO A 110 13.50 -12.48 18.49
N GLY A 111 12.38 -13.12 18.15
CA GLY A 111 11.03 -12.76 18.61
C GLY A 111 10.90 -12.69 20.13
N ASN A 112 11.51 -13.63 20.87
CA ASN A 112 11.51 -13.62 22.34
C ASN A 112 12.13 -12.35 22.94
N ALA A 113 13.17 -11.78 22.29
CA ALA A 113 13.78 -10.52 22.70
C ALA A 113 12.99 -9.30 22.17
N LEU A 114 12.36 -9.45 21.02
CA LEU A 114 11.60 -8.38 20.38
C LEU A 114 10.31 -8.02 21.15
N VAL A 115 9.61 -9.02 21.70
CA VAL A 115 8.36 -8.79 22.44
C VAL A 115 8.56 -8.18 23.82
N VAL A 116 9.79 -8.05 24.32
CA VAL A 116 10.08 -7.36 25.57
C VAL A 116 10.47 -5.89 25.37
N ASP A 117 10.69 -5.44 24.14
CA ASP A 117 11.02 -4.05 23.82
C ASP A 117 9.77 -3.15 23.84
N PRO A 118 9.65 -2.19 24.80
CA PRO A 118 8.50 -1.31 24.89
C PRO A 118 8.42 -0.29 23.73
N LYS A 119 9.50 -0.13 22.95
CA LYS A 119 9.53 0.79 21.80
C LYS A 119 9.02 0.13 20.52
N LYS A 120 8.67 -1.16 20.55
CA LYS A 120 8.22 -1.92 19.37
C LYS A 120 6.75 -2.32 19.52
N PRO A 121 5.98 -2.37 18.41
CA PRO A 121 4.56 -2.76 18.42
C PRO A 121 4.28 -4.21 18.85
N PHE A 122 5.33 -5.00 19.06
CA PHE A 122 5.22 -6.46 19.00
C PHE A 122 4.97 -7.12 20.36
N ARG A 123 4.95 -6.36 21.46
CA ARG A 123 4.83 -6.92 22.81
C ARG A 123 3.61 -7.83 22.99
N LYS A 124 2.48 -7.49 22.38
CA LYS A 124 1.24 -8.29 22.46
C LYS A 124 1.32 -9.63 21.70
N LEU A 125 2.31 -9.83 20.83
CA LEU A 125 2.54 -11.11 20.16
C LEU A 125 2.97 -12.22 21.12
N ASN A 126 3.38 -11.88 22.35
CA ASN A 126 3.65 -12.87 23.39
C ASN A 126 2.46 -13.81 23.68
N ALA A 127 1.23 -13.36 23.39
CA ALA A 127 0.02 -14.17 23.54
C ALA A 127 -0.02 -15.41 22.62
N PHE A 128 0.69 -15.39 21.49
CA PHE A 128 0.79 -16.54 20.58
C PHE A 128 1.80 -17.60 21.05
N GLY A 129 2.54 -17.33 22.12
CA GLY A 129 3.43 -18.28 22.79
C GLY A 129 4.73 -18.59 22.05
N ASN A 130 5.57 -19.41 22.70
CA ASN A 130 6.95 -19.68 22.25
C ASN A 130 7.04 -20.32 20.86
N ALA A 131 6.04 -21.12 20.45
CA ALA A 131 6.03 -21.74 19.13
C ALA A 131 6.02 -20.69 18.00
N PHE A 132 5.25 -19.62 18.18
CA PHE A 132 5.24 -18.47 17.27
C PHE A 132 6.50 -17.62 17.42
N LEU A 133 6.89 -17.27 18.65
CA LEU A 133 8.01 -16.35 18.89
C LEU A 133 9.36 -16.87 18.39
N ASN A 134 9.55 -18.18 18.37
CA ASN A 134 10.74 -18.81 17.78
C ASN A 134 10.77 -18.72 16.24
N ARG A 135 9.63 -18.41 15.61
CA ARG A 135 9.43 -18.21 14.17
C ARG A 135 9.05 -16.76 13.86
N PHE A 136 9.44 -15.83 14.72
CA PHE A 136 9.29 -14.41 14.50
C PHE A 136 10.62 -13.75 14.76
N VAL A 137 11.07 -12.91 13.82
CA VAL A 137 12.33 -12.18 13.93
C VAL A 137 12.15 -10.76 13.43
N CYS A 138 12.96 -9.83 13.94
CA CYS A 138 13.08 -8.49 13.37
C CYS A 138 14.44 -8.36 12.69
N ALA A 139 14.43 -8.13 11.38
CA ALA A 139 15.61 -7.77 10.62
C ALA A 139 15.76 -6.26 10.66
N GLN A 140 16.92 -5.78 11.07
CA GLN A 140 17.25 -4.36 11.10
C GLN A 140 18.41 -4.06 10.16
N LEU A 141 18.30 -2.96 9.43
CA LEU A 141 19.36 -2.45 8.55
C LEU A 141 19.18 -0.95 8.31
N PRO A 142 20.27 -0.21 8.04
CA PRO A 142 20.19 1.18 7.62
C PRO A 142 19.77 1.22 6.15
N ASN A 143 18.52 1.62 5.90
CA ASN A 143 17.98 1.79 4.56
C ASN A 143 16.97 2.96 4.53
N PRO A 144 17.03 3.89 3.55
CA PRO A 144 16.14 5.05 3.48
C PRO A 144 14.65 4.71 3.36
N VAL A 145 14.29 3.60 2.70
CA VAL A 145 12.89 3.13 2.62
C VAL A 145 12.37 2.83 4.03
N LEU A 146 13.19 2.19 4.84
CA LEU A 146 12.84 1.78 6.20
C LEU A 146 12.83 2.96 7.19
N GLU A 147 13.43 4.10 6.81
CA GLU A 147 13.26 5.35 7.55
C GLU A 147 11.81 5.84 7.51
N SER A 148 11.09 5.54 6.43
CA SER A 148 9.71 5.99 6.22
C SER A 148 8.66 4.92 6.55
N ILE A 149 8.95 3.64 6.29
CA ILE A 149 8.02 2.52 6.50
C ILE A 149 8.68 1.31 7.16
N SER A 150 7.91 0.29 7.50
CA SER A 150 8.42 -1.04 7.88
C SER A 150 7.66 -2.11 7.10
N VAL A 151 8.30 -3.23 6.82
CA VAL A 151 7.72 -4.30 5.99
C VAL A 151 7.70 -5.59 6.79
N ILE A 152 6.57 -6.30 6.76
CA ILE A 152 6.41 -7.59 7.42
C ILE A 152 6.37 -8.66 6.33
N ASP A 153 7.43 -9.47 6.23
CA ASP A 153 7.42 -10.69 5.43
C ASP A 153 6.74 -11.80 6.22
N THR A 154 5.89 -12.58 5.53
CA THR A 154 5.16 -13.69 6.15
C THR A 154 5.63 -15.03 5.58
N PRO A 155 5.55 -16.12 6.37
CA PRO A 155 5.75 -17.46 5.84
C PRO A 155 4.85 -17.73 4.64
N GLY A 156 5.36 -18.46 3.65
CA GLY A 156 4.54 -18.89 2.52
C GLY A 156 3.35 -19.75 2.96
N ILE A 157 2.15 -19.40 2.48
CA ILE A 157 0.96 -20.23 2.70
C ILE A 157 1.12 -21.49 1.87
N LEU A 158 0.96 -22.64 2.53
CA LEU A 158 1.17 -23.94 1.94
C LEU A 158 -0.11 -24.41 1.26
N SER A 159 0.01 -25.15 0.14
CA SER A 159 -1.12 -25.78 -0.52
C SER A 159 -1.33 -27.20 0.04
N GLY A 160 -2.51 -27.44 0.64
CA GLY A 160 -2.96 -28.78 1.05
C GLY A 160 -3.03 -29.05 2.57
N GLU A 161 -4.03 -29.83 2.99
CA GLU A 161 -4.40 -30.07 4.40
C GLU A 161 -3.29 -30.69 5.26
N LYS A 162 -2.42 -31.53 4.68
CA LYS A 162 -1.38 -32.26 5.45
C LYS A 162 -0.32 -31.35 6.06
N GLN A 163 -0.18 -30.12 5.59
CA GLN A 163 0.81 -29.16 6.07
C GLN A 163 0.25 -28.14 7.08
N ARG A 164 -1.08 -28.02 7.21
CA ARG A 164 -1.76 -27.18 8.23
C ARG A 164 -1.34 -27.54 9.67
N ILE A 165 -0.97 -28.81 9.90
CA ILE A 165 -0.73 -29.39 11.23
C ILE A 165 0.65 -29.02 11.81
N SER A 166 1.56 -28.39 11.04
CA SER A 166 2.99 -28.33 11.40
C SER A 166 3.52 -26.99 11.95
N ARG A 167 2.69 -25.93 12.09
CA ARG A 167 3.20 -24.61 12.52
C ARG A 167 3.31 -24.45 14.04
N GLY A 168 2.42 -25.07 14.81
CA GLY A 168 2.40 -24.97 16.28
C GLY A 168 1.83 -23.65 16.81
N TYR A 169 1.23 -22.82 15.95
CA TYR A 169 0.52 -21.59 16.30
C TYR A 169 -0.60 -21.33 15.28
N ASP A 170 -1.58 -20.51 15.67
CA ASP A 170 -2.69 -20.10 14.79
C ASP A 170 -2.22 -19.02 13.80
N PHE A 171 -1.95 -19.43 12.56
CA PHE A 171 -1.45 -18.54 11.52
C PHE A 171 -2.45 -17.46 11.10
N ALA A 172 -3.74 -17.82 11.01
CA ALA A 172 -4.79 -16.88 10.60
C ALA A 172 -4.99 -15.81 11.68
N ALA A 173 -4.98 -16.19 12.96
CA ALA A 173 -5.09 -15.24 14.07
C ALA A 173 -3.88 -14.28 14.15
N VAL A 174 -2.66 -14.75 13.85
CA VAL A 174 -1.49 -13.86 13.76
C VAL A 174 -1.64 -12.86 12.62
N LEU A 175 -2.12 -13.28 11.44
CA LEU A 175 -2.35 -12.36 10.33
C LEU A 175 -3.48 -11.36 10.61
N GLU A 176 -4.57 -11.79 11.26
CA GLU A 176 -5.64 -10.89 11.74
C GLU A 176 -5.04 -9.84 12.70
N TRP A 177 -4.16 -10.25 13.63
CA TRP A 177 -3.49 -9.33 14.55
C TRP A 177 -2.62 -8.29 13.84
N PHE A 178 -1.89 -8.67 12.78
CA PHE A 178 -1.12 -7.74 11.96
C PHE A 178 -2.05 -6.83 11.14
N ALA A 179 -3.12 -7.35 10.58
CA ALA A 179 -4.09 -6.60 9.76
C ALA A 179 -4.73 -5.42 10.52
N GLU A 180 -4.96 -5.59 11.82
CA GLU A 180 -5.41 -4.52 12.71
C GLU A 180 -4.42 -3.35 12.81
N ARG A 181 -3.12 -3.60 12.64
CA ARG A 181 -2.03 -2.64 12.95
C ARG A 181 -1.26 -2.13 11.74
N VAL A 182 -1.36 -2.83 10.61
CA VAL A 182 -0.67 -2.45 9.36
C VAL A 182 -1.50 -1.40 8.61
N ASP A 183 -0.83 -0.64 7.75
CA ASP A 183 -1.44 0.39 6.91
C ASP A 183 -1.84 -0.17 5.55
N ARG A 184 -1.15 -1.22 5.11
CA ARG A 184 -1.31 -1.82 3.79
C ARG A 184 -1.05 -3.32 3.86
N ILE A 185 -1.89 -4.10 3.19
CA ILE A 185 -1.76 -5.54 3.06
C ILE A 185 -1.60 -5.84 1.57
N ILE A 186 -0.48 -6.42 1.17
CA ILE A 186 -0.23 -6.82 -0.21
C ILE A 186 -0.41 -8.33 -0.31
N LEU A 187 -1.42 -8.76 -1.07
CA LEU A 187 -1.66 -10.16 -1.39
C LEU A 187 -0.93 -10.51 -2.70
N LEU A 188 0.12 -11.33 -2.63
CA LEU A 188 0.92 -11.72 -3.80
C LEU A 188 0.43 -13.05 -4.38
N PHE A 189 0.15 -13.05 -5.68
CA PHE A 189 -0.16 -14.22 -6.49
C PHE A 189 0.88 -14.39 -7.59
N ASP A 190 1.16 -15.63 -7.98
CA ASP A 190 2.05 -15.95 -9.09
C ASP A 190 1.22 -16.15 -10.36
N ALA A 191 1.47 -15.38 -11.41
CA ALA A 191 0.72 -15.45 -12.66
C ALA A 191 0.92 -16.79 -13.40
N HIS A 192 2.09 -17.41 -13.25
CA HIS A 192 2.40 -18.70 -13.87
C HIS A 192 1.75 -19.87 -13.12
N LYS A 193 1.61 -19.77 -11.79
CA LYS A 193 1.04 -20.80 -10.91
C LYS A 193 -0.09 -20.24 -10.03
N LEU A 194 -1.14 -19.72 -10.66
CA LEU A 194 -2.28 -19.22 -9.92
C LEU A 194 -3.02 -20.38 -9.23
N ASP A 195 -2.88 -20.44 -7.91
CA ASP A 195 -3.65 -21.33 -7.03
C ASP A 195 -4.12 -20.54 -5.81
N ILE A 196 -5.35 -20.80 -5.37
CA ILE A 196 -5.94 -20.23 -4.17
C ILE A 196 -6.42 -21.37 -3.30
N SER A 197 -5.47 -21.93 -2.54
CA SER A 197 -5.74 -23.00 -1.57
C SER A 197 -6.81 -22.61 -0.55
N ASP A 198 -7.46 -23.61 0.06
CA ASP A 198 -8.44 -23.39 1.13
C ASP A 198 -7.85 -22.61 2.32
N GLU A 199 -6.58 -22.87 2.68
CA GLU A 199 -5.90 -22.14 3.75
C GLU A 199 -5.71 -20.66 3.39
N PHE A 200 -5.33 -20.36 2.15
CA PHE A 200 -5.22 -18.97 1.71
C PHE A 200 -6.59 -18.29 1.68
N SER A 201 -7.65 -19.01 1.28
CA SER A 201 -9.02 -18.51 1.34
C SER A 201 -9.47 -18.21 2.78
N GLU A 202 -9.12 -19.06 3.75
CA GLU A 202 -9.36 -18.81 5.18
C GLU A 202 -8.63 -17.56 5.68
N VAL A 203 -7.38 -17.37 5.26
CA VAL A 203 -6.60 -16.17 5.57
C VAL A 203 -7.26 -14.92 4.98
N ILE A 204 -7.65 -14.93 3.70
CA ILE A 204 -8.31 -13.77 3.06
C ILE A 204 -9.63 -13.46 3.78
N LYS A 205 -10.40 -14.49 4.20
CA LYS A 205 -11.62 -14.30 5.00
C LYS A 205 -11.34 -13.69 6.37
N ALA A 206 -10.23 -14.01 7.01
CA ALA A 206 -9.81 -13.38 8.27
C ALA A 206 -9.50 -11.88 8.07
N LEU A 207 -9.05 -11.49 6.88
CA LEU A 207 -8.72 -10.11 6.51
C LEU A 207 -9.91 -9.27 6.03
N LYS A 208 -11.12 -9.85 5.94
CA LYS A 208 -12.30 -9.20 5.33
C LYS A 208 -12.66 -7.83 5.93
N ASN A 209 -12.40 -7.62 7.22
CA ASN A 209 -12.72 -6.35 7.90
C ASN A 209 -11.68 -5.24 7.61
N HIS A 210 -10.67 -5.56 6.81
CA HIS A 210 -9.55 -4.70 6.46
C HIS A 210 -9.36 -4.59 4.94
N GLU A 211 -10.44 -4.79 4.18
CA GLU A 211 -10.42 -4.78 2.70
C GLU A 211 -9.93 -3.44 2.12
N ASP A 212 -10.16 -2.32 2.81
CA ASP A 212 -9.65 -0.99 2.46
C ASP A 212 -8.10 -0.93 2.46
N LYS A 213 -7.47 -1.80 3.25
CA LYS A 213 -6.02 -1.94 3.36
C LYS A 213 -5.45 -2.90 2.31
N ILE A 214 -6.27 -3.72 1.65
CA ILE A 214 -5.80 -4.77 0.74
C ILE A 214 -5.44 -4.20 -0.63
N ARG A 215 -4.29 -4.63 -1.14
CA ARG A 215 -3.88 -4.54 -2.54
C ARG A 215 -3.46 -5.91 -3.01
N VAL A 216 -3.77 -6.23 -4.24
CA VAL A 216 -3.40 -7.51 -4.84
C VAL A 216 -2.27 -7.26 -5.82
N VAL A 217 -1.27 -8.12 -5.83
CA VAL A 217 -0.17 -8.09 -6.80
C VAL A 217 -0.17 -9.42 -7.54
N LEU A 218 -0.40 -9.37 -8.85
CA LEU A 218 -0.24 -10.51 -9.75
C LEU A 218 1.19 -10.47 -10.30
N ASN A 219 2.08 -11.15 -9.58
CA ASN A 219 3.51 -11.15 -9.81
C ASN A 219 3.92 -12.15 -10.91
N LYS A 220 5.12 -11.97 -11.46
CA LYS A 220 5.69 -12.82 -12.53
C LYS A 220 4.84 -12.87 -13.80
N ALA A 221 4.15 -11.76 -14.09
CA ALA A 221 3.27 -11.65 -15.25
C ALA A 221 4.04 -11.75 -16.59
N ASP A 222 5.34 -11.44 -16.58
CA ASP A 222 6.25 -11.58 -17.72
C ASP A 222 6.55 -13.05 -18.13
N GLN A 223 6.14 -14.03 -17.32
CA GLN A 223 6.40 -15.46 -17.60
C GLN A 223 5.31 -16.12 -18.45
N ILE A 224 4.26 -15.38 -18.81
CA ILE A 224 3.12 -15.89 -19.57
C ILE A 224 2.73 -14.91 -20.68
N GLU A 225 2.20 -15.43 -21.78
CA GLU A 225 1.72 -14.63 -22.91
C GLU A 225 0.50 -13.79 -22.53
N THR A 226 0.27 -12.69 -23.27
CA THR A 226 -0.82 -11.74 -23.03
C THR A 226 -2.20 -12.39 -22.91
N GLN A 227 -2.53 -13.36 -23.76
CA GLN A 227 -3.82 -14.05 -23.69
C GLN A 227 -3.97 -14.89 -22.42
N GLN A 228 -2.89 -15.58 -22.02
CA GLN A 228 -2.86 -16.38 -20.80
C GLN A 228 -2.96 -15.46 -19.57
N LEU A 229 -2.30 -14.30 -19.59
CA LEU A 229 -2.37 -13.29 -18.53
C LEU A 229 -3.80 -12.82 -18.30
N MET A 230 -4.56 -12.53 -19.36
CA MET A 230 -5.97 -12.12 -19.22
C MET A 230 -6.86 -13.22 -18.63
N ARG A 231 -6.59 -14.49 -18.95
CA ARG A 231 -7.30 -15.65 -18.36
C ARG A 231 -6.99 -15.79 -16.87
N VAL A 232 -5.71 -15.69 -16.49
CA VAL A 232 -5.25 -15.79 -15.10
C VAL A 232 -5.81 -14.62 -14.28
N TYR A 233 -5.75 -13.40 -14.81
CA TYR A 233 -6.34 -12.21 -14.19
C TYR A 233 -7.86 -12.38 -13.96
N GLY A 234 -8.60 -12.83 -14.98
CA GLY A 234 -10.03 -13.09 -14.85
C GLY A 234 -10.35 -14.17 -13.79
N ALA A 235 -9.56 -15.25 -13.74
CA ALA A 235 -9.72 -16.31 -12.74
C ALA A 235 -9.43 -15.83 -11.30
N LEU A 236 -8.40 -14.99 -11.13
CA LEU A 236 -8.06 -14.37 -9.86
C LEU A 236 -9.21 -13.48 -9.37
N MET A 237 -9.70 -12.58 -10.23
CA MET A 237 -10.80 -11.66 -9.88
C MET A 237 -12.09 -12.41 -9.53
N TRP A 238 -12.43 -13.44 -10.29
CA TRP A 238 -13.57 -14.31 -10.00
C TRP A 238 -13.46 -14.97 -8.62
N SER A 239 -12.26 -15.47 -8.29
CA SER A 239 -12.02 -16.16 -7.02
C SER A 239 -12.03 -15.19 -5.84
N LEU A 240 -11.37 -14.03 -5.97
CA LEU A 240 -11.39 -12.99 -4.94
C LEU A 240 -12.82 -12.46 -4.69
N GLY A 241 -13.60 -12.25 -5.75
CA GLY A 241 -15.00 -11.83 -5.62
C GLY A 241 -15.85 -12.80 -4.78
N LYS A 242 -15.64 -14.11 -4.95
CA LYS A 242 -16.31 -15.13 -4.12
C LYS A 242 -15.85 -15.14 -2.66
N ILE A 243 -14.57 -14.90 -2.41
CA ILE A 243 -13.98 -15.04 -1.07
C ILE A 243 -14.23 -13.80 -0.21
N VAL A 244 -14.00 -12.61 -0.76
CA VAL A 244 -14.13 -11.33 -0.05
C VAL A 244 -15.59 -10.95 0.11
N ASN A 245 -16.41 -11.22 -0.91
CA ASN A 245 -17.86 -10.99 -0.88
C ASN A 245 -18.23 -9.54 -0.51
N THR A 246 -17.52 -8.59 -1.10
CA THR A 246 -17.79 -7.15 -1.04
C THR A 246 -18.15 -6.63 -2.44
N PRO A 247 -19.06 -5.65 -2.59
CA PRO A 247 -19.34 -5.04 -3.89
C PRO A 247 -18.16 -4.22 -4.43
N GLU A 248 -17.18 -3.88 -3.59
CA GLU A 248 -16.01 -3.10 -3.98
C GLU A 248 -14.96 -3.97 -4.69
N VAL A 249 -14.45 -3.48 -5.82
CA VAL A 249 -13.44 -4.20 -6.60
C VAL A 249 -12.06 -3.89 -6.03
N ILE A 250 -11.33 -4.93 -5.61
CA ILE A 250 -9.96 -4.79 -5.11
C ILE A 250 -9.01 -4.46 -6.26
N ARG A 251 -8.17 -3.43 -6.08
CA ARG A 251 -7.11 -3.07 -7.02
C ARG A 251 -6.06 -4.18 -7.10
N VAL A 252 -5.85 -4.70 -8.30
CA VAL A 252 -4.79 -5.66 -8.65
C VAL A 252 -3.71 -4.92 -9.42
N TYR A 253 -2.44 -5.06 -9.04
CA TYR A 253 -1.27 -4.58 -9.76
C TYR A 253 -0.61 -5.73 -10.52
N ILE A 254 -0.44 -5.59 -11.83
CA ILE A 254 0.09 -6.65 -12.69
C ILE A 254 1.54 -6.34 -13.05
N GLY A 255 2.47 -7.24 -12.78
CA GLY A 255 3.86 -7.01 -13.14
C GLY A 255 4.82 -8.10 -12.68
N SER A 256 6.11 -7.79 -12.76
CA SER A 256 7.20 -8.65 -12.30
C SER A 256 8.18 -7.84 -11.47
N PHE A 257 8.01 -7.90 -10.15
CA PHE A 257 8.64 -7.01 -9.20
C PHE A 257 10.01 -7.55 -8.76
N TRP A 258 10.97 -7.49 -9.68
CA TRP A 258 12.34 -7.93 -9.50
C TRP A 258 13.28 -7.20 -10.46
N SER A 259 14.59 -7.24 -10.18
CA SER A 259 15.59 -6.54 -11.00
C SER A 259 16.07 -7.34 -12.22
N HIS A 260 15.37 -8.41 -12.62
CA HIS A 260 15.78 -9.26 -13.74
C HIS A 260 15.07 -8.83 -15.04
N PRO A 261 15.69 -9.05 -16.21
CA PRO A 261 15.04 -8.79 -17.49
C PRO A 261 13.71 -9.54 -17.64
N LEU A 262 12.72 -8.90 -18.29
CA LEU A 262 11.44 -9.53 -18.61
C LEU A 262 11.64 -10.71 -19.56
N LEU A 263 11.01 -11.85 -19.28
CA LEU A 263 11.01 -13.01 -20.17
C LEU A 263 10.18 -12.74 -21.44
N ILE A 264 8.96 -12.24 -21.27
CA ILE A 264 8.05 -11.84 -22.35
C ILE A 264 7.75 -10.34 -22.22
N PRO A 265 8.32 -9.48 -23.09
CA PRO A 265 8.25 -8.03 -22.94
C PRO A 265 6.97 -7.40 -23.52
N ASP A 266 6.08 -8.17 -24.14
CA ASP A 266 4.88 -7.69 -24.84
C ASP A 266 4.02 -6.71 -24.04
N ASN A 267 3.94 -6.91 -22.72
CA ASN A 267 3.14 -6.09 -21.81
C ASN A 267 3.99 -5.15 -20.93
N ARG A 268 5.25 -4.87 -21.30
CA ARG A 268 6.18 -4.02 -20.51
C ARG A 268 5.53 -2.73 -20.02
N LYS A 269 4.88 -1.99 -20.94
CA LYS A 269 4.22 -0.71 -20.61
C LYS A 269 3.18 -0.84 -19.50
N LEU A 270 2.41 -1.94 -19.54
CA LEU A 270 1.43 -2.23 -18.49
C LEU A 270 2.16 -2.51 -17.16
N PHE A 271 3.19 -3.35 -17.18
CA PHE A 271 3.93 -3.71 -15.95
C PHE A 271 4.55 -2.48 -15.27
N GLU A 272 5.18 -1.60 -16.05
CA GLU A 272 5.80 -0.37 -15.53
C GLU A 272 4.75 0.61 -14.99
N ALA A 273 3.63 0.80 -15.70
CA ALA A 273 2.55 1.67 -15.22
C ALA A 273 1.93 1.16 -13.91
N GLU A 274 1.69 -0.15 -13.81
CA GLU A 274 1.13 -0.80 -12.62
C GLU A 274 2.12 -0.77 -11.44
N GLU A 275 3.42 -0.90 -11.71
CA GLU A 275 4.48 -0.74 -10.73
C GLU A 275 4.52 0.68 -10.17
N GLN A 276 4.51 1.69 -11.03
CA GLN A 276 4.46 3.09 -10.61
C GLN A 276 3.23 3.39 -9.75
N ASP A 277 2.06 2.88 -10.13
CA ASP A 277 0.83 3.04 -9.34
C ASP A 277 0.95 2.39 -7.95
N LEU A 278 1.53 1.19 -7.87
CA LEU A 278 1.78 0.52 -6.59
C LEU A 278 2.77 1.31 -5.74
N PHE A 279 3.84 1.82 -6.34
CA PHE A 279 4.88 2.57 -5.64
C PHE A 279 4.35 3.90 -5.13
N LYS A 280 3.52 4.61 -5.90
CA LYS A 280 2.79 5.81 -5.44
C LYS A 280 1.87 5.50 -4.26
N ASP A 281 1.16 4.36 -4.26
CA ASP A 281 0.32 3.96 -3.11
C ASP A 281 1.18 3.73 -1.85
N ILE A 282 2.31 3.01 -1.97
CA ILE A 282 3.23 2.74 -0.84
C ILE A 282 3.93 4.03 -0.37
N GLN A 283 4.39 4.88 -1.29
CA GLN A 283 5.02 6.18 -1.03
C GLN A 283 4.09 7.12 -0.25
N SER A 284 2.78 7.03 -0.47
CA SER A 284 1.77 7.84 0.22
C SER A 284 1.52 7.41 1.67
N LEU A 285 2.02 6.24 2.11
CA LEU A 285 1.69 5.69 3.42
C LEU A 285 2.07 6.59 4.59
N PRO A 286 3.29 7.18 4.68
CA PRO A 286 3.66 8.02 5.82
C PRO A 286 2.86 9.30 5.88
N ARG A 287 2.54 9.91 4.73
CA ARG A 287 1.65 11.07 4.65
C ARG A 287 0.27 10.79 5.23
N ASN A 288 -0.31 9.65 4.88
CA ASN A 288 -1.68 9.28 5.27
C ASN A 288 -1.77 8.53 6.62
N ALA A 289 -0.64 8.31 7.30
CA ALA A 289 -0.57 7.48 8.51
C ALA A 289 -1.46 8.01 9.63
N ALA A 290 -1.45 9.34 9.85
CA ALA A 290 -2.25 9.99 10.87
C ALA A 290 -3.75 9.80 10.63
N LEU A 291 -4.22 9.99 9.39
CA LEU A 291 -5.60 9.73 8.99
C LEU A 291 -6.01 8.27 9.19
N ARG A 292 -5.12 7.32 8.84
CA ARG A 292 -5.42 5.89 9.04
C ARG A 292 -5.55 5.53 10.51
N LYS A 293 -4.60 5.98 11.35
CA LYS A 293 -4.67 5.74 12.81
C LYS A 293 -5.93 6.34 13.43
N LEU A 294 -6.34 7.51 12.96
CA LEU A 294 -7.62 8.11 13.35
C LEU A 294 -8.82 7.23 12.94
N ASN A 295 -8.85 6.78 11.68
CA ASN A 295 -9.92 5.90 11.19
C ASN A 295 -9.97 4.57 11.95
N ASP A 296 -8.82 3.96 12.25
CA ASP A 296 -8.75 2.73 13.03
C ASP A 296 -9.22 2.94 14.47
N LEU A 297 -8.90 4.09 15.09
CA LEU A 297 -9.44 4.47 16.40
C LEU A 297 -10.96 4.66 16.37
N ILE A 298 -11.52 5.23 15.30
CA ILE A 298 -12.98 5.36 15.10
C ILE A 298 -13.63 3.98 15.00
N LYS A 299 -13.11 3.11 14.14
CA LYS A 299 -13.61 1.73 13.96
C LYS A 299 -13.59 0.98 15.30
N ARG A 300 -12.48 1.08 16.04
CA ARG A 300 -12.33 0.47 17.38
C ARG A 300 -13.31 1.03 18.39
N ALA A 301 -13.50 2.36 18.42
CA ALA A 301 -14.45 3.01 19.33
C ALA A 301 -15.89 2.56 19.10
N ARG A 302 -16.32 2.43 17.83
CA ARG A 302 -17.65 1.90 17.49
C ARG A 302 -17.81 0.46 17.96
N LEU A 303 -16.84 -0.40 17.67
CA LEU A 303 -16.86 -1.80 18.12
C LEU A 303 -16.90 -1.91 19.65
N ALA A 304 -16.13 -1.08 20.37
CA ALA A 304 -16.12 -1.05 21.84
C ALA A 304 -17.47 -0.60 22.42
N LYS A 305 -18.14 0.38 21.81
CA LYS A 305 -19.51 0.78 22.19
C LYS A 305 -20.50 -0.36 21.99
N VAL A 306 -20.49 -1.01 20.82
CA VAL A 306 -21.36 -2.14 20.52
C VAL A 306 -21.14 -3.28 21.51
N HIS A 307 -19.88 -3.60 21.79
CA HIS A 307 -19.50 -4.59 22.80
C HIS A 307 -20.02 -4.24 24.19
N ALA A 308 -19.90 -2.98 24.61
CA ALA A 308 -20.43 -2.52 25.89
C ALA A 308 -21.96 -2.72 25.99
N TYR A 309 -22.72 -2.44 24.92
CA TYR A 309 -24.17 -2.71 24.88
C TYR A 309 -24.50 -4.20 24.95
N ILE A 310 -23.74 -5.05 24.24
CA ILE A 310 -23.91 -6.51 24.27
C ILE A 310 -23.69 -7.03 25.69
N ILE A 311 -22.55 -6.73 26.29
CA ILE A 311 -22.18 -7.18 27.63
C ILE A 311 -23.18 -6.68 28.68
N SER A 312 -23.60 -5.42 28.58
CA SER A 312 -24.59 -4.84 29.50
C SER A 312 -25.97 -5.47 29.37
N SER A 313 -26.40 -5.79 28.14
CA SER A 313 -27.68 -6.46 27.88
C SER A 313 -27.68 -7.87 28.46
N LEU A 314 -26.59 -8.63 28.25
CA LEU A 314 -26.41 -9.95 28.85
C LEU A 314 -26.46 -9.85 30.38
N LYS A 315 -25.75 -8.88 30.97
CA LYS A 315 -25.78 -8.65 32.42
C LYS A 315 -27.18 -8.33 32.94
N LYS A 316 -27.95 -7.51 32.22
CA LYS A 316 -29.32 -7.11 32.59
C LYS A 316 -30.29 -8.30 32.60
N GLU A 317 -30.11 -9.26 31.71
CA GLU A 317 -30.97 -10.45 31.61
C GLU A 317 -30.53 -11.63 32.50
N MET A 318 -29.36 -11.55 33.14
CA MET A 318 -28.87 -12.61 34.02
C MET A 318 -29.54 -12.59 35.40
N PRO A 319 -30.00 -13.75 35.92
CA PRO A 319 -30.59 -13.83 37.26
C PRO A 319 -29.54 -13.75 38.36
N SER A 320 -29.90 -13.11 39.48
CA SER A 320 -28.98 -12.89 40.61
C SER A 320 -28.66 -14.17 41.41
N VAL A 321 -29.59 -15.13 41.48
CA VAL A 321 -29.50 -16.25 42.46
C VAL A 321 -29.55 -17.63 41.80
N PHE A 322 -30.66 -18.01 41.15
CA PHE A 322 -30.85 -19.36 40.59
C PHE A 322 -31.01 -19.35 39.05
N GLY A 323 -30.75 -20.49 38.40
CA GLY A 323 -30.98 -20.66 36.95
C GLY A 323 -29.92 -20.04 36.02
N LYS A 324 -28.77 -19.62 36.57
CA LYS A 324 -27.71 -18.89 35.84
C LYS A 324 -27.18 -19.64 34.62
N GLU A 325 -26.88 -20.94 34.75
CA GLU A 325 -26.32 -21.74 33.66
C GLU A 325 -27.31 -21.93 32.51
N ASN A 326 -28.58 -22.23 32.81
CA ASN A 326 -29.61 -22.37 31.80
C ASN A 326 -29.86 -21.03 31.09
N LYS A 327 -29.94 -19.92 31.85
CA LYS A 327 -30.12 -18.60 31.26
C LYS A 327 -28.91 -18.18 30.42
N LYS A 328 -27.69 -18.48 30.83
CA LYS A 328 -26.48 -18.25 30.03
C LYS A 328 -26.56 -18.96 28.67
N LYS A 329 -26.92 -20.26 28.66
CA LYS A 329 -27.09 -21.02 27.41
C LYS A 329 -28.17 -20.44 26.52
N GLU A 330 -29.31 -20.05 27.09
CA GLU A 330 -30.41 -19.39 26.39
C GLU A 330 -29.95 -18.07 25.74
N LEU A 331 -29.29 -17.19 26.51
CA LEU A 331 -28.80 -15.89 26.04
C LEU A 331 -27.75 -16.00 24.94
N ILE A 332 -26.85 -16.98 25.03
CA ILE A 332 -25.87 -17.24 23.97
C ILE A 332 -26.57 -17.77 22.71
N GLY A 333 -27.55 -18.66 22.87
CA GLY A 333 -28.36 -19.18 21.76
C GLY A 333 -29.18 -18.10 21.05
N SER A 334 -29.72 -17.14 21.79
CA SER A 334 -30.53 -16.02 21.27
C SER A 334 -29.74 -14.74 21.01
N LEU A 335 -28.40 -14.80 20.99
CA LEU A 335 -27.54 -13.61 20.84
C LEU A 335 -27.84 -12.81 19.55
N GLY A 336 -28.26 -13.47 18.48
CA GLY A 336 -28.67 -12.81 17.24
C GLY A 336 -29.89 -11.91 17.40
N ASP A 337 -30.84 -12.26 18.27
CA ASP A 337 -32.00 -11.42 18.58
C ASP A 337 -31.63 -10.27 19.51
N ILE A 338 -30.66 -10.49 20.41
CA ILE A 338 -30.06 -9.41 21.22
C ILE A 338 -29.40 -8.37 20.31
N TYR A 339 -28.67 -8.81 19.27
CA TYR A 339 -28.05 -7.89 18.31
C TYR A 339 -29.08 -7.02 17.59
N LYS A 340 -30.13 -7.63 17.03
CA LYS A 340 -31.23 -6.91 16.37
C LYS A 340 -31.94 -5.92 17.29
N ARG A 341 -32.04 -6.25 18.59
CA ARG A 341 -32.63 -5.35 19.57
C ARG A 341 -31.73 -4.13 19.81
N ILE A 342 -30.45 -4.36 20.05
CA ILE A 342 -29.43 -3.30 20.24
C ILE A 342 -29.36 -2.40 18.99
N GLU A 343 -29.39 -3.01 17.79
CA GLU A 343 -29.39 -2.32 16.50
C GLU A 343 -30.53 -1.29 16.41
N ARG A 344 -31.75 -1.70 16.76
CA ARG A 344 -32.94 -0.82 16.72
C ARG A 344 -32.96 0.21 17.84
N GLU A 345 -32.63 -0.20 19.07
CA GLU A 345 -32.67 0.68 20.24
C GLU A 345 -31.62 1.80 20.17
N HIS A 346 -30.44 1.51 19.62
CA HIS A 346 -29.31 2.43 19.58
C HIS A 346 -28.96 2.95 18.19
N GLN A 347 -29.72 2.56 17.15
CA GLN A 347 -29.52 2.99 15.76
C GLN A 347 -28.10 2.72 15.25
N ILE A 348 -27.62 1.50 15.48
CA ILE A 348 -26.26 1.05 15.14
C ILE A 348 -26.29 0.30 13.81
N SER A 349 -25.28 0.49 12.96
CA SER A 349 -25.17 -0.27 11.71
C SER A 349 -24.91 -1.76 11.99
N PRO A 350 -25.55 -2.69 11.25
CA PRO A 350 -25.23 -4.12 11.35
C PRO A 350 -23.74 -4.45 11.17
N GLY A 351 -23.03 -3.64 10.38
CA GLY A 351 -21.59 -3.81 10.12
C GLY A 351 -20.69 -3.51 11.32
N ASP A 352 -21.16 -2.77 12.33
CA ASP A 352 -20.40 -2.49 13.55
C ASP A 352 -20.46 -3.65 14.56
N PHE A 353 -21.32 -4.65 14.32
CA PHE A 353 -21.44 -5.81 15.22
C PHE A 353 -20.33 -6.83 14.96
N PRO A 354 -19.76 -7.41 16.04
CA PRO A 354 -18.79 -8.49 15.91
C PRO A 354 -19.44 -9.75 15.31
N ASN A 355 -18.62 -10.66 14.81
CA ASN A 355 -19.11 -11.92 14.27
C ASN A 355 -19.89 -12.70 15.33
N LEU A 356 -21.17 -12.99 15.03
CA LEU A 356 -22.08 -13.64 15.96
C LEU A 356 -21.54 -14.96 16.49
N LYS A 357 -21.02 -15.82 15.60
CA LYS A 357 -20.53 -17.15 15.98
C LYS A 357 -19.29 -17.09 16.85
N LYS A 358 -18.30 -16.25 16.48
CA LYS A 358 -17.09 -15.98 17.27
C LYS A 358 -17.46 -15.49 18.68
N MET A 359 -18.42 -14.55 18.79
CA MET A 359 -18.89 -14.05 20.08
C MET A 359 -19.62 -15.11 20.90
N GLN A 360 -20.47 -15.94 20.29
CA GLN A 360 -21.14 -17.04 20.98
C GLN A 360 -20.12 -18.00 21.60
N ASP A 361 -19.10 -18.37 20.82
CA ASP A 361 -18.06 -19.31 21.25
C ASP A 361 -17.20 -18.71 22.38
N GLN A 362 -16.82 -17.44 22.28
CA GLN A 362 -16.08 -16.73 23.34
C GLN A 362 -16.89 -16.57 24.63
N LEU A 363 -18.21 -16.28 24.52
CA LEU A 363 -19.09 -16.14 25.69
C LEU A 363 -19.27 -17.44 26.47
N GLN A 364 -19.05 -18.62 25.87
CA GLN A 364 -19.10 -19.90 26.58
C GLN A 364 -18.09 -19.96 27.73
N ALA A 365 -16.88 -19.41 27.53
CA ALA A 365 -15.81 -19.42 28.52
C ALA A 365 -15.99 -18.35 29.62
N GLN A 366 -16.99 -17.48 29.50
CA GLN A 366 -17.14 -16.29 30.34
C GLN A 366 -18.20 -16.45 31.42
N ASP A 367 -17.99 -15.79 32.56
CA ASP A 367 -18.98 -15.70 33.64
C ASP A 367 -19.80 -14.42 33.48
N LEU A 368 -20.99 -14.56 32.89
CA LEU A 368 -21.89 -13.44 32.63
C LEU A 368 -22.35 -12.73 33.92
N THR A 369 -22.24 -13.36 35.09
CA THR A 369 -22.60 -12.70 36.35
C THR A 369 -21.59 -11.64 36.77
N LYS A 370 -20.34 -11.76 36.32
CA LYS A 370 -19.25 -10.79 36.58
C LYS A 370 -19.27 -9.60 35.63
N PHE A 371 -20.15 -9.61 34.63
CA PHE A 371 -20.30 -8.48 33.73
C PHE A 371 -20.84 -7.25 34.45
N GLN A 372 -20.46 -6.09 33.94
CA GLN A 372 -20.83 -4.80 34.48
C GLN A 372 -22.17 -4.33 33.88
N PRO A 373 -23.02 -3.65 34.67
CA PRO A 373 -24.18 -2.97 34.10
C PRO A 373 -23.74 -1.80 33.23
N LEU A 374 -24.65 -1.30 32.40
CA LEU A 374 -24.40 -0.15 31.53
C LEU A 374 -24.02 1.08 32.35
N LYS A 375 -22.94 1.75 31.95
CA LYS A 375 -22.38 2.98 32.54
C LYS A 375 -22.50 4.13 31.52
N PRO A 376 -23.58 4.93 31.56
CA PRO A 376 -23.84 5.97 30.56
C PRO A 376 -22.69 6.98 30.40
N LYS A 377 -22.06 7.39 31.51
CA LYS A 377 -20.93 8.34 31.50
C LYS A 377 -19.75 7.89 30.63
N LEU A 378 -19.46 6.58 30.56
CA LEU A 378 -18.37 6.06 29.73
C LEU A 378 -18.75 6.07 28.25
N LEU A 379 -20.02 5.80 27.92
CA LEU A 379 -20.52 5.87 26.56
C LEU A 379 -20.58 7.32 26.07
N GLU A 380 -21.10 8.23 26.88
CA GLU A 380 -21.12 9.67 26.60
C GLU A 380 -19.72 10.22 26.33
N ALA A 381 -18.70 9.74 27.06
CA ALA A 381 -17.31 10.13 26.84
C ALA A 381 -16.79 9.70 25.46
N VAL A 382 -17.17 8.51 24.98
CA VAL A 382 -16.80 8.01 23.64
C VAL A 382 -17.66 8.67 22.55
N ASP A 383 -18.92 8.98 22.82
CA ASP A 383 -19.78 9.74 21.89
C ASP A 383 -19.27 11.16 21.67
N ASP A 384 -18.90 11.85 22.74
CA ASP A 384 -18.25 13.16 22.70
C ASP A 384 -16.93 13.10 21.92
N MET A 385 -16.15 12.04 22.13
CA MET A 385 -14.91 11.80 21.37
C MET A 385 -15.20 11.69 19.87
N LEU A 386 -16.16 10.86 19.48
CA LEU A 386 -16.51 10.62 18.08
C LEU A 386 -17.13 11.85 17.40
N ALA A 387 -17.94 12.63 18.12
CA ALA A 387 -18.66 13.77 17.58
C ALA A 387 -17.83 15.06 17.54
N ASN A 388 -17.05 15.34 18.58
CA ASN A 388 -16.41 16.64 18.79
C ASN A 388 -14.88 16.58 18.74
N ASP A 389 -14.27 15.66 19.49
CA ASP A 389 -12.81 15.60 19.61
C ASP A 389 -12.16 15.19 18.27
N ILE A 390 -12.76 14.24 17.56
CA ILE A 390 -12.29 13.77 16.25
C ILE A 390 -12.40 14.85 15.17
N ALA A 391 -13.45 15.66 15.18
CA ALA A 391 -13.59 16.76 14.24
C ALA A 391 -12.45 17.78 14.40
N SER A 392 -12.05 18.03 15.64
CA SER A 392 -10.90 18.91 15.96
C SER A 392 -9.58 18.31 15.49
N LEU A 393 -9.36 17.01 15.71
CA LEU A 393 -8.17 16.31 15.21
C LEU A 393 -8.09 16.30 13.68
N MET A 394 -9.21 16.18 12.98
CA MET A 394 -9.24 16.24 11.51
C MET A 394 -8.70 17.57 10.95
N VAL A 395 -8.97 18.68 11.64
CA VAL A 395 -8.40 19.99 11.28
C VAL A 395 -6.89 19.98 11.47
N LEU A 396 -6.41 19.41 12.58
CA LEU A 396 -4.99 19.32 12.91
C LEU A 396 -4.24 18.41 11.92
N VAL A 397 -4.84 17.29 11.51
CA VAL A 397 -4.28 16.41 10.47
C VAL A 397 -4.06 17.17 9.16
N ARG A 398 -5.07 17.94 8.70
CA ARG A 398 -4.93 18.75 7.48
C ARG A 398 -3.84 19.82 7.61
N GLN A 399 -3.69 20.41 8.80
CA GLN A 399 -2.63 21.37 9.07
C GLN A 399 -1.24 20.71 9.06
N GLU A 400 -1.07 19.56 9.71
CA GLU A 400 0.19 18.79 9.68
C GLU A 400 0.56 18.37 8.25
N GLU A 401 -0.40 17.92 7.45
CA GLU A 401 -0.21 17.56 6.03
C GLU A 401 0.23 18.74 5.17
N THR A 402 -0.16 19.97 5.53
CA THR A 402 0.20 21.18 4.76
C THR A 402 1.53 21.77 5.20
N GLN A 403 1.90 21.63 6.48
CA GLN A 403 3.08 22.28 7.08
C GLN A 403 4.35 21.42 7.04
N ARG A 404 4.24 20.09 6.99
CA ARG A 404 5.42 19.21 6.89
C ARG A 404 5.79 18.98 5.43
N PRO A 405 7.08 19.05 5.03
CA PRO A 405 7.49 18.60 3.71
C PRO A 405 7.06 17.14 3.57
N ASN A 406 6.34 16.81 2.49
CA ASN A 406 5.70 15.51 2.26
C ASN A 406 6.62 14.36 2.73
N PRO A 407 6.30 13.66 3.83
CA PRO A 407 7.05 12.48 4.21
C PRO A 407 6.66 11.38 3.23
N VAL A 408 7.42 11.31 2.13
CA VAL A 408 7.32 10.26 1.13
C VAL A 408 8.34 9.18 1.47
N VAL A 409 8.07 7.95 1.08
CA VAL A 409 9.12 6.92 1.06
C VAL A 409 10.21 7.35 0.08
N LYS A 410 11.47 7.33 0.51
CA LYS A 410 12.65 7.73 -0.28
C LYS A 410 13.62 6.55 -0.38
N GLY A 411 14.46 6.54 -1.40
CA GLY A 411 15.46 5.50 -1.62
C GLY A 411 14.87 4.20 -2.18
N GLY A 412 15.76 3.29 -2.55
CA GLY A 412 15.39 2.01 -3.18
C GLY A 412 14.63 2.23 -4.49
N ALA A 413 13.72 1.30 -4.81
CA ALA A 413 12.98 1.30 -6.08
C ALA A 413 12.06 2.52 -6.27
N PHE A 414 11.87 3.33 -5.22
CA PHE A 414 11.03 4.51 -5.21
C PHE A 414 11.70 5.74 -5.86
N ASP A 415 13.03 5.81 -5.89
CA ASP A 415 13.76 6.94 -6.46
C ASP A 415 13.65 6.98 -8.00
N GLY A 416 13.48 5.82 -8.65
CA GLY A 416 13.27 5.74 -10.11
C GLY A 416 11.89 6.21 -10.59
N THR A 417 10.93 6.39 -9.67
CA THR A 417 9.53 6.71 -10.02
C THR A 417 9.17 8.19 -9.99
N LEU A 418 10.10 9.05 -9.54
CA LEU A 418 9.89 10.49 -9.42
C LEU A 418 11.08 11.21 -10.07
N ASP A 419 10.83 11.83 -11.23
CA ASP A 419 11.71 12.80 -11.88
C ASP A 419 13.17 12.35 -12.07
N GLY A 420 13.36 11.30 -12.87
CA GLY A 420 14.64 10.99 -13.51
C GLY A 420 14.53 11.11 -15.04
N PRO A 421 15.65 11.13 -15.78
CA PRO A 421 15.64 11.07 -17.25
C PRO A 421 15.00 9.79 -17.82
N PHE A 422 14.57 8.88 -16.93
CA PHE A 422 13.96 7.59 -17.22
C PHE A 422 12.54 7.45 -16.63
N GLY A 423 11.97 8.50 -15.99
CA GLY A 423 10.73 8.43 -15.20
C GLY A 423 9.41 8.59 -15.98
N HIS A 424 9.47 9.00 -17.24
CA HIS A 424 8.34 9.00 -18.17
C HIS A 424 8.85 8.77 -19.60
N GLY A 425 8.38 7.72 -20.27
CA GLY A 425 8.71 7.46 -21.67
C GLY A 425 10.10 6.87 -21.92
N TYR A 426 10.63 6.04 -21.01
CA TYR A 426 11.83 5.24 -21.30
C TYR A 426 11.58 4.37 -22.54
N GLY A 427 12.30 4.60 -23.62
CA GLY A 427 12.07 3.91 -24.90
C GLY A 427 10.91 4.46 -25.75
N GLU A 428 10.32 5.61 -25.42
CA GLU A 428 9.23 6.23 -26.18
C GLU A 428 9.54 7.67 -26.63
N GLY A 429 8.88 8.11 -27.70
CA GLY A 429 9.06 9.45 -28.26
C GLY A 429 10.53 9.74 -28.57
N ALA A 430 11.09 10.78 -27.96
CA ALA A 430 12.51 11.11 -28.14
C ALA A 430 13.48 10.23 -27.32
N GLY A 431 12.98 9.25 -26.57
CA GLY A 431 13.75 8.19 -25.92
C GLY A 431 13.74 6.86 -26.68
N GLU A 432 13.10 6.79 -27.86
CA GLU A 432 13.09 5.58 -28.69
C GLU A 432 14.53 5.19 -29.09
N GLY A 433 14.89 3.93 -28.85
CA GLY A 433 16.23 3.41 -29.18
C GLY A 433 17.36 3.85 -28.23
N ILE A 434 17.05 4.34 -27.02
CA ILE A 434 18.05 4.75 -26.02
C ILE A 434 18.99 3.60 -25.58
N ASP A 435 18.51 2.35 -25.63
CA ASP A 435 19.29 1.13 -25.31
C ASP A 435 19.88 0.45 -26.56
N GLU A 436 19.67 1.01 -27.75
CA GLU A 436 20.12 0.41 -29.00
C GLU A 436 21.53 0.90 -29.36
N ALA A 437 22.38 -0.03 -29.80
CA ALA A 437 23.73 0.30 -30.27
C ALA A 437 23.71 1.05 -31.62
N GLU A 438 22.65 0.85 -32.41
CA GLU A 438 22.45 1.47 -33.72
C GLU A 438 21.54 2.70 -33.61
N TRP A 439 21.70 3.65 -34.55
CA TRP A 439 20.90 4.88 -34.56
C TRP A 439 19.45 4.55 -34.93
N VAL A 440 18.51 4.80 -34.01
CA VAL A 440 17.08 4.41 -34.16
C VAL A 440 16.43 4.90 -35.45
N VAL A 441 16.82 6.10 -35.92
CA VAL A 441 16.30 6.73 -37.13
C VAL A 441 16.71 5.97 -38.40
N ALA A 442 17.78 5.16 -38.35
CA ALA A 442 18.25 4.36 -39.47
C ALA A 442 17.19 3.38 -40.00
N ARG A 443 16.23 2.96 -39.15
CA ARG A 443 15.12 2.09 -39.54
C ARG A 443 14.22 2.70 -40.61
N ASP A 444 13.88 3.98 -40.43
CA ASP A 444 12.97 4.73 -41.31
C ASP A 444 13.72 5.60 -42.33
N LYS A 445 15.05 5.73 -42.22
CA LYS A 445 15.90 6.56 -43.09
C LYS A 445 15.66 6.31 -44.59
N PRO A 446 15.53 5.08 -45.11
CA PRO A 446 15.29 4.87 -46.54
C PRO A 446 14.03 5.60 -47.07
N ALA A 447 12.95 5.64 -46.28
CA ALA A 447 11.73 6.35 -46.65
C ALA A 447 11.91 7.88 -46.58
N TYR A 448 12.69 8.37 -45.64
CA TYR A 448 13.00 9.81 -45.53
C TYR A 448 13.94 10.27 -46.65
N ASP A 449 14.89 9.44 -47.07
CA ASP A 449 15.80 9.71 -48.18
C ASP A 449 15.03 9.86 -49.50
N GLU A 450 14.00 9.05 -49.75
CA GLU A 450 13.13 9.21 -50.92
C GLU A 450 12.53 10.62 -50.97
N ILE A 451 11.97 11.10 -49.85
CA ILE A 451 11.40 12.45 -49.73
C ILE A 451 12.50 13.50 -49.91
N PHE A 452 13.64 13.32 -49.25
CA PHE A 452 14.78 14.24 -49.31
C PHE A 452 15.23 14.50 -50.75
N TYR A 453 15.40 13.45 -51.56
CA TYR A 453 15.82 13.59 -52.94
C TYR A 453 14.76 14.25 -53.84
N THR A 454 13.47 14.11 -53.54
CA THR A 454 12.42 14.87 -54.26
C THR A 454 12.53 16.38 -54.08
N LEU A 455 13.15 16.84 -52.98
CA LEU A 455 13.36 18.26 -52.70
C LEU A 455 14.55 18.88 -53.47
N SER A 456 15.21 18.09 -54.33
CA SER A 456 16.33 18.51 -55.17
C SER A 456 17.47 19.15 -54.36
N PRO A 457 18.14 18.38 -53.48
CA PRO A 457 19.26 18.88 -52.69
C PRO A 457 20.42 19.35 -53.57
N VAL A 458 21.10 20.42 -53.15
CA VAL A 458 22.29 20.96 -53.82
C VAL A 458 23.50 20.65 -52.94
N ASN A 459 24.51 19.98 -53.50
CA ASN A 459 25.68 19.49 -52.75
C ASN A 459 25.31 18.62 -51.53
N GLY A 460 24.26 17.81 -51.65
CA GLY A 460 23.80 16.94 -50.58
C GLY A 460 23.05 17.64 -49.44
N LYS A 461 22.66 18.90 -49.60
CA LYS A 461 21.88 19.66 -48.61
C LYS A 461 20.62 20.27 -49.20
N VAL A 462 19.53 20.31 -48.43
CA VAL A 462 18.31 21.06 -48.75
C VAL A 462 18.30 22.39 -48.02
N THR A 463 17.90 23.46 -48.72
CA THR A 463 17.79 24.78 -48.10
C THR A 463 16.65 24.82 -47.08
N GLY A 464 16.78 25.64 -46.03
CA GLY A 464 15.71 25.81 -45.05
C GLY A 464 14.36 26.24 -45.64
N ALA A 465 14.36 26.94 -46.77
CA ALA A 465 13.12 27.28 -47.49
C ALA A 465 12.43 26.04 -48.07
N ASN A 466 13.17 25.08 -48.63
CA ASN A 466 12.61 23.85 -49.19
C ASN A 466 12.22 22.86 -48.10
N ALA A 467 13.07 22.68 -47.08
CA ALA A 467 12.75 21.85 -45.93
C ALA A 467 11.50 22.35 -45.20
N LYS A 468 11.38 23.67 -44.97
CA LYS A 468 10.17 24.26 -44.36
C LYS A 468 8.90 23.97 -45.17
N LYS A 469 8.96 24.03 -46.50
CA LYS A 469 7.80 23.71 -47.35
C LYS A 469 7.35 22.26 -47.16
N GLU A 470 8.28 21.33 -46.98
CA GLU A 470 7.97 19.93 -46.71
C GLU A 470 7.41 19.74 -45.29
N MET A 471 8.12 20.26 -44.28
CA MET A 471 7.77 20.13 -42.87
C MET A 471 6.35 20.67 -42.55
N VAL A 472 5.90 21.74 -43.20
CA VAL A 472 4.56 22.31 -43.02
C VAL A 472 3.45 21.35 -43.47
N LYS A 473 3.72 20.39 -44.36
CA LYS A 473 2.72 19.38 -44.79
C LYS A 473 2.27 18.47 -43.65
N SER A 474 3.06 18.34 -42.58
CA SER A 474 2.69 17.61 -41.36
C SER A 474 1.50 18.23 -40.61
N LYS A 475 1.12 19.47 -40.93
CA LYS A 475 0.05 20.25 -40.26
C LYS A 475 0.31 20.54 -38.77
N LEU A 476 1.55 20.39 -38.30
CA LEU A 476 1.94 20.82 -36.96
C LEU A 476 2.02 22.36 -36.87
N PRO A 477 1.82 22.95 -35.67
CA PRO A 477 1.99 24.39 -35.47
C PRO A 477 3.39 24.87 -35.83
N ASN A 478 3.52 26.07 -36.42
CA ASN A 478 4.81 26.66 -36.79
C ASN A 478 5.79 26.78 -35.60
N THR A 479 5.28 26.96 -34.38
CA THR A 479 6.08 26.99 -33.15
C THR A 479 6.74 25.64 -32.86
N VAL A 480 6.03 24.54 -33.13
CA VAL A 480 6.52 23.17 -32.98
C VAL A 480 7.53 22.84 -34.09
N LEU A 481 7.23 23.19 -35.34
CA LEU A 481 8.15 22.98 -36.47
C LEU A 481 9.45 23.78 -36.32
N GLY A 482 9.39 24.98 -35.75
CA GLY A 482 10.58 25.76 -35.40
C GLY A 482 11.44 25.09 -34.32
N LYS A 483 10.82 24.43 -33.33
CA LYS A 483 11.55 23.63 -32.33
C LYS A 483 12.22 22.41 -32.97
N ILE A 484 11.53 21.70 -33.86
CA ILE A 484 12.09 20.56 -34.59
C ILE A 484 13.27 20.98 -35.47
N TRP A 485 13.14 22.09 -36.20
CA TRP A 485 14.24 22.65 -37.00
C TRP A 485 15.50 22.87 -36.17
N LYS A 486 15.35 23.53 -35.02
CA LYS A 486 16.48 23.83 -34.11
C LYS A 486 17.15 22.56 -33.56
N LEU A 487 16.40 21.47 -33.40
CA LEU A 487 16.94 20.19 -32.93
C LEU A 487 17.62 19.39 -34.05
N ALA A 488 17.18 19.56 -35.31
CA ALA A 488 17.66 18.81 -36.45
C ALA A 488 18.87 19.45 -37.17
N ASP A 489 18.96 20.78 -37.20
CA ASP A 489 20.07 21.55 -37.79
C ASP A 489 21.26 21.58 -36.81
N ILE A 490 22.05 20.48 -36.81
CA ILE A 490 23.09 20.21 -35.81
C ILE A 490 24.32 21.08 -36.04
N ASP A 491 24.74 21.20 -37.31
CA ASP A 491 25.88 22.04 -37.68
C ASP A 491 25.54 23.53 -37.81
N LYS A 492 24.25 23.90 -37.68
CA LYS A 492 23.72 25.27 -37.64
C LYS A 492 24.04 26.07 -38.90
N ASP A 493 24.14 25.40 -40.03
CA ASP A 493 24.45 26.04 -41.31
C ASP A 493 23.20 26.57 -42.05
N GLY A 494 22.01 26.33 -41.49
CA GLY A 494 20.73 26.79 -42.03
C GLY A 494 20.22 25.93 -43.20
N MET A 495 20.84 24.78 -43.44
CA MET A 495 20.44 23.75 -44.39
C MET A 495 20.30 22.41 -43.64
N LEU A 496 19.78 21.38 -44.30
CA LEU A 496 19.74 20.04 -43.74
C LEU A 496 20.39 19.08 -44.74
N ASP A 497 21.35 18.29 -44.29
CA ASP A 497 21.79 17.08 -45.02
C ASP A 497 20.77 15.93 -44.86
N ASP A 498 21.06 14.77 -45.45
CA ASP A 498 20.16 13.63 -45.46
C ASP A 498 19.91 13.03 -44.07
N GLU A 499 20.92 13.03 -43.19
CA GLU A 499 20.76 12.55 -41.81
C GLU A 499 19.99 13.55 -40.94
N GLU A 500 20.27 14.84 -41.09
CA GLU A 500 19.53 15.92 -40.39
C GLU A 500 18.07 15.99 -40.84
N PHE A 501 17.81 15.76 -42.14
CA PHE A 501 16.46 15.67 -42.66
C PHE A 501 15.72 14.43 -42.17
N ALA A 502 16.39 13.28 -42.08
CA ALA A 502 15.82 12.06 -41.49
C ALA A 502 15.45 12.27 -40.01
N LEU A 503 16.34 12.92 -39.24
CA LEU A 503 16.09 13.29 -37.85
C LEU A 503 14.88 14.23 -37.72
N ALA A 504 14.77 15.24 -38.59
CA ALA A 504 13.63 16.17 -38.59
C ALA A 504 12.29 15.43 -38.82
N ASN A 505 12.25 14.48 -39.75
CA ASN A 505 11.05 13.69 -40.03
C ASN A 505 10.71 12.72 -38.89
N HIS A 506 11.71 12.12 -38.25
CA HIS A 506 11.51 11.28 -37.07
C HIS A 506 10.91 12.09 -35.90
N LEU A 507 11.41 13.30 -35.63
CA LEU A 507 10.83 14.18 -34.60
C LEU A 507 9.40 14.66 -34.93
N ILE A 508 9.08 14.84 -36.23
CA ILE A 508 7.72 15.11 -36.67
C ILE A 508 6.80 13.90 -36.37
N LYS A 509 7.26 12.69 -36.68
CA LYS A 509 6.54 11.43 -36.39
C LYS A 509 6.26 11.30 -34.90
N VAL A 510 7.28 11.44 -34.06
CA VAL A 510 7.19 11.45 -32.58
C VAL A 510 6.12 12.42 -32.10
N LYS A 511 6.07 13.62 -32.68
CA LYS A 511 5.10 14.64 -32.27
C LYS A 511 3.68 14.36 -32.75
N LEU A 512 3.52 13.75 -33.93
CA LEU A 512 2.22 13.33 -34.47
C LEU A 512 1.63 12.14 -33.69
N GLU A 513 2.47 11.31 -33.10
CA GLU A 513 2.08 10.19 -32.23
C GLU A 513 1.68 10.64 -30.81
N GLY A 514 1.79 11.94 -30.52
CA GLY A 514 1.30 12.54 -29.27
C GLY A 514 2.37 12.78 -28.21
N HIS A 515 3.63 12.47 -28.49
CA HIS A 515 4.73 12.65 -27.54
C HIS A 515 5.23 14.11 -27.47
N GLU A 516 5.92 14.46 -26.38
CA GLU A 516 6.59 15.76 -26.26
C GLU A 516 7.97 15.74 -26.92
N LEU A 517 8.37 16.90 -27.47
CA LEU A 517 9.70 17.08 -28.05
C LEU A 517 10.70 17.44 -26.93
N PRO A 518 11.93 16.91 -26.96
CA PRO A 518 12.91 17.18 -25.93
C PRO A 518 13.36 18.65 -25.98
N SER A 519 13.89 19.19 -24.88
CA SER A 519 14.45 20.54 -24.85
C SER A 519 15.79 20.64 -25.59
N GLU A 520 16.55 19.56 -25.56
CA GLU A 520 17.86 19.38 -26.20
C GLU A 520 17.90 18.00 -26.87
N LEU A 521 18.70 17.83 -27.93
CA LEU A 521 18.76 16.57 -28.66
C LEU A 521 19.54 15.51 -27.85
N PRO A 522 18.93 14.37 -27.46
CA PRO A 522 19.63 13.30 -26.76
C PRO A 522 20.75 12.68 -27.60
N ALA A 523 21.83 12.23 -26.94
CA ALA A 523 23.02 11.69 -27.62
C ALA A 523 22.74 10.51 -28.57
N HIS A 524 21.77 9.64 -28.22
CA HIS A 524 21.40 8.49 -29.05
C HIS A 524 20.66 8.90 -30.33
N LEU A 525 20.03 10.07 -30.38
CA LEU A 525 19.38 10.62 -31.57
C LEU A 525 20.34 11.43 -32.47
N VAL A 526 21.55 11.74 -32.00
CA VAL A 526 22.56 12.43 -32.81
C VAL A 526 23.00 11.52 -33.96
N PRO A 527 22.91 11.98 -35.23
CA PRO A 527 23.37 11.24 -36.38
C PRO A 527 24.80 10.73 -36.21
N PRO A 528 25.10 9.48 -36.60
CA PRO A 528 26.42 8.88 -36.41
C PRO A 528 27.57 9.75 -36.96
N SER A 529 27.37 10.44 -38.09
CA SER A 529 28.39 11.28 -38.69
C SER A 529 28.69 12.57 -37.89
N LYS A 530 27.74 13.05 -37.07
CA LYS A 530 27.79 14.33 -36.35
C LYS A 530 28.16 14.21 -34.86
N ARG A 531 28.31 12.98 -34.31
CA ARG A 531 28.56 12.75 -32.87
C ARG A 531 29.84 13.39 -32.29
N LYS A 532 30.86 13.64 -33.11
CA LYS A 532 32.10 14.32 -32.67
C LYS A 532 31.96 15.84 -32.58
N ILE A 533 30.98 16.43 -33.27
CA ILE A 533 30.76 17.88 -33.31
C ILE A 533 30.00 18.33 -32.04
N SER A 534 29.22 17.44 -31.40
CA SER A 534 28.49 17.75 -30.17
C SER A 534 29.36 17.78 -28.90
N GLU A 535 30.46 17.01 -28.85
CA GLU A 535 31.36 16.98 -27.68
C GLU A 535 32.12 18.30 -27.49
N ASP A 536 32.49 18.99 -28.59
CA ASP A 536 33.21 20.28 -28.54
C ASP A 536 32.30 21.49 -28.26
N ALA A 537 30.97 21.33 -28.33
CA ALA A 537 30.01 22.41 -28.11
C ALA A 537 29.52 22.53 -26.64
N THR A 538 30.01 21.66 -25.74
CA THR A 538 29.64 21.63 -24.30
C THR A 538 30.78 22.02 -23.34
N LEU A 539 31.89 22.54 -23.86
CA LEU A 539 32.92 23.29 -23.13
C LEU A 539 32.76 24.79 -23.42
#